data_AF-A0A5E4PP13-F1
#
_entry.id   AF-A0A5E4PP13-F1
#
_cell.length_a   1.000
_cell.length_b   1.000
_cell.length_c   1.000
_cell.angle_alpha   90.00
_cell.angle_beta   90.00
_cell.angle_gamma   90.00
#
_symmetry.space_group_name_H-M   'P 1'
#
loop_
_entity.id
_entity.type
_entity.pdbx_description
1 polymer ?
#
loop_
_entity_poly.entity_id
_entity_poly.type
_entity_poly.pdbx_seq_one_letter_code
_entity_poly.pdbx_strand_id
1 'polypeptide(L)'
;MSASFNNESIKNHRPSFVSKPIRPSIQLLRESSASRLSICSSAILEDLEGFLSEDCDDTIIELSKLSIGDSEHETTIREHFHDSSGRLCTARDYVLRRCNQTDAILFDECYPDTALKNCRKIGEGVYGEVYLWRAADGRARVLKVIPIAGDTKVNGEAQKDYDQIISEIVIAMELSALRAPIQDIENHFNEGKSFENLDLHSIDNATDVFNEVLAVRLVYGAYPSRLLDLWELYDECKGSENDNPAVLPARQHYLVLELANAGQDLESYQFNNAEQAYALFKQVAFGLAIAEEACQFEHRDLHWGNVLIAPTDNQFATFVLRGRTYRVRTCGVKATIIDYSLSRATLGLADDVRSSGTLFTNLGDDESLFDAVGDYQFDVYRLMRDRLGNVWHNFEPYTNILWLHYTADKMITSLRYTRTNTKIHKHYIAKLKQVKNKILEYGSCTQYVLTDSDI
;
A
#
# COMPACT_ATOMS: atom_id res chain seq x y z
N MET A 1 99.45 0.44 2.38
CA MET A 1 98.17 0.42 3.12
C MET A 1 97.35 -0.74 2.55
N SER A 2 97.34 -1.84 3.30
CA SER A 2 96.88 -3.21 3.00
C SER A 2 95.38 -3.37 3.28
N ALA A 3 94.53 -3.89 2.37
CA ALA A 3 94.29 -5.29 1.92
C ALA A 3 93.17 -6.04 2.71
N SER A 4 92.05 -6.29 2.00
CA SER A 4 91.19 -7.51 1.94
C SER A 4 90.58 -8.17 3.19
N PHE A 5 89.24 -8.43 3.21
CA PHE A 5 88.56 -9.75 3.03
C PHE A 5 87.10 -9.79 3.52
N ASN A 6 86.29 -10.64 2.85
CA ASN A 6 84.91 -11.09 3.16
C ASN A 6 84.83 -12.09 4.35
N ASN A 7 83.66 -12.18 5.03
CA ASN A 7 82.89 -13.42 5.36
C ASN A 7 81.68 -13.10 6.30
N GLU A 8 80.43 -13.52 5.97
CA GLU A 8 79.69 -14.73 6.46
C GLU A 8 79.44 -14.79 7.98
N SER A 9 78.32 -15.26 8.57
CA SER A 9 77.00 -15.80 8.18
C SER A 9 76.17 -15.99 9.50
N ILE A 10 74.87 -16.33 9.41
CA ILE A 10 74.08 -17.27 10.27
C ILE A 10 72.64 -16.81 10.66
N LYS A 11 71.67 -17.46 9.96
CA LYS A 11 70.40 -18.11 10.37
C LYS A 11 69.14 -17.36 10.88
N ASN A 12 68.07 -17.58 10.11
CA ASN A 12 66.64 -17.85 10.44
C ASN A 12 66.19 -17.93 11.92
N HIS A 13 65.06 -17.27 12.25
CA HIS A 13 63.74 -17.88 12.54
C HIS A 13 62.71 -16.83 13.07
N ARG A 14 61.45 -16.96 12.63
CA ARG A 14 60.19 -16.30 13.10
C ARG A 14 60.00 -16.40 14.64
N PRO A 15 59.23 -15.51 15.34
CA PRO A 15 57.76 -15.44 15.17
C PRO A 15 57.05 -14.09 15.42
N SER A 16 55.78 -14.10 15.04
CA SER A 16 54.68 -13.16 15.28
C SER A 16 54.57 -12.64 16.71
N PHE A 17 54.34 -11.33 16.87
CA PHE A 17 53.73 -10.76 18.07
C PHE A 17 52.66 -9.71 17.72
N VAL A 18 51.45 -10.05 18.16
CA VAL A 18 50.25 -9.22 18.26
C VAL A 18 50.38 -8.33 19.49
N SER A 19 50.14 -7.03 19.36
CA SER A 19 49.97 -6.10 20.50
C SER A 19 48.49 -5.80 20.72
N LYS A 20 47.98 -6.20 21.89
CA LYS A 20 46.68 -5.81 22.45
C LYS A 20 46.75 -4.42 23.07
N PRO A 21 45.62 -3.70 23.17
CA PRO A 21 45.37 -2.83 24.32
C PRO A 21 44.10 -3.22 25.11
N ILE A 22 44.33 -3.52 26.39
CA ILE A 22 43.64 -3.06 27.61
C ILE A 22 42.09 -3.03 27.61
N ARG A 23 41.49 -3.92 28.40
CA ARG A 23 40.09 -3.90 28.85
C ARG A 23 39.94 -3.04 30.13
N PRO A 24 38.87 -2.24 30.26
CA PRO A 24 38.24 -1.97 31.54
C PRO A 24 37.12 -3.00 31.80
N SER A 25 37.19 -3.63 32.97
CA SER A 25 36.17 -4.55 33.50
C SER A 25 35.19 -3.77 34.38
N ILE A 26 33.92 -3.69 33.97
CA ILE A 26 32.81 -3.28 34.84
C ILE A 26 31.98 -4.54 35.12
N GLN A 27 31.95 -4.95 36.39
CA GLN A 27 31.07 -5.99 36.89
C GLN A 27 29.66 -5.42 37.04
N LEU A 28 28.69 -5.98 36.32
CA LEU A 28 27.28 -5.73 36.56
C LEU A 28 26.82 -6.58 37.75
N LEU A 29 26.57 -5.92 38.88
CA LEU A 29 25.85 -6.48 40.02
C LEU A 29 24.39 -6.68 39.62
N ARG A 30 23.93 -7.91 39.75
CA ARG A 30 22.52 -8.32 39.58
C ARG A 30 21.77 -7.94 40.85
N GLU A 31 21.05 -6.82 40.83
CA GLU A 31 20.02 -6.54 41.84
C GLU A 31 18.68 -7.13 41.39
N SER A 32 18.08 -7.90 42.30
CA SER A 32 16.80 -8.57 42.19
C SER A 32 15.63 -7.62 42.47
N SER A 33 14.64 -7.65 41.59
CA SER A 33 13.21 -7.47 41.87
C SER A 33 12.79 -6.33 42.81
N ALA A 34 12.42 -5.19 42.22
CA ALA A 34 11.35 -4.35 42.73
C ALA A 34 10.41 -4.00 41.58
N SER A 35 9.17 -4.47 41.69
CA SER A 35 8.04 -4.29 40.80
C SER A 35 7.83 -2.82 40.42
N ARG A 36 8.03 -2.49 39.14
CA ARG A 36 7.29 -1.39 38.52
C ARG A 36 5.94 -1.95 38.09
N LEU A 37 4.94 -1.76 38.94
CA LEU A 37 3.54 -1.83 38.54
C LEU A 37 3.36 -0.84 37.39
N SER A 38 3.21 -1.39 36.18
CA SER A 38 2.65 -0.67 35.05
C SER A 38 1.24 -0.27 35.46
N ILE A 39 1.01 1.02 35.62
CA ILE A 39 -0.34 1.57 35.58
C ILE A 39 -0.66 1.67 34.08
N CYS A 40 -0.92 0.52 33.48
CA CYS A 40 -1.67 0.46 32.25
C CYS A 40 -3.04 1.06 32.59
N SER A 41 -3.42 2.14 31.91
CA SER A 41 -4.74 2.75 32.08
C SER A 41 -5.78 1.67 31.79
N SER A 42 -6.40 1.12 32.84
CA SER A 42 -7.43 0.08 32.72
C SER A 42 -8.59 0.53 31.82
N ALA A 43 -8.79 1.84 31.69
CA ALA A 43 -9.78 2.44 30.81
C ALA A 43 -9.53 2.18 29.32
N ILE A 44 -8.26 2.14 28.86
CA ILE A 44 -7.95 1.89 27.42
C ILE A 44 -8.17 0.41 27.09
N LEU A 45 -7.81 -0.49 28.00
CA LEU A 45 -8.00 -1.94 27.83
C LEU A 45 -9.49 -2.34 27.92
N GLU A 46 -10.25 -1.75 28.85
CA GLU A 46 -11.70 -1.99 28.99
C GLU A 46 -12.50 -1.46 27.78
N ASP A 47 -12.11 -0.33 27.19
CA ASP A 47 -12.74 0.18 25.96
C ASP A 47 -12.44 -0.71 24.74
N LEU A 48 -11.32 -1.44 24.73
CA LEU A 48 -10.99 -2.44 23.69
C LEU A 48 -11.79 -3.75 23.85
N GLU A 49 -12.22 -4.12 25.08
CA GLU A 49 -13.10 -5.29 25.30
C GLU A 49 -14.51 -5.09 24.74
N GLY A 50 -15.01 -3.84 24.73
CA GLY A 50 -16.26 -3.48 24.04
C GLY A 50 -16.21 -3.68 22.52
N PHE A 51 -15.01 -3.80 21.95
CA PHE A 51 -14.78 -4.12 20.53
C PHE A 51 -14.90 -5.62 20.22
N LEU A 52 -14.92 -6.49 21.23
CA LEU A 52 -14.82 -7.95 21.10
C LEU A 52 -16.15 -8.69 21.29
N SER A 53 -17.25 -8.02 21.64
CA SER A 53 -18.41 -8.69 22.25
C SER A 53 -19.75 -8.62 21.52
N GLU A 54 -19.91 -7.95 20.38
CA GLU A 54 -21.19 -7.96 19.64
C GLU A 54 -20.97 -8.03 18.11
N ASP A 55 -21.37 -9.17 17.51
CA ASP A 55 -21.45 -9.47 16.07
C ASP A 55 -20.32 -8.90 15.19
N CYS A 56 -19.08 -9.21 15.56
CA CYS A 56 -17.89 -8.81 14.84
C CYS A 56 -17.74 -9.58 13.52
N ASP A 57 -17.58 -8.83 12.42
CA ASP A 57 -16.77 -9.28 11.29
C ASP A 57 -15.30 -9.27 11.78
N ASP A 58 -14.90 -10.36 12.43
CA ASP A 58 -13.68 -10.59 13.22
C ASP A 58 -12.35 -10.54 12.42
N THR A 59 -12.33 -9.87 11.26
CA THR A 59 -11.10 -9.76 10.49
C THR A 59 -10.15 -8.79 11.18
N ILE A 60 -9.18 -9.34 11.93
CA ILE A 60 -8.03 -8.61 12.44
C ILE A 60 -7.27 -8.05 11.23
N ILE A 61 -7.38 -6.73 11.04
CA ILE A 61 -6.55 -5.99 10.09
C ILE A 61 -5.18 -5.86 10.74
N GLU A 62 -4.29 -6.73 10.35
CA GLU A 62 -2.86 -6.45 10.38
C GLU A 62 -2.52 -5.92 9.00
N LEU A 63 -1.93 -4.71 8.96
CA LEU A 63 -1.11 -4.27 7.85
C LEU A 63 0.33 -4.47 8.32
N SER A 64 1.05 -5.39 7.71
CA SER A 64 2.50 -5.46 7.87
C SER A 64 3.16 -4.25 7.20
N LYS A 65 4.18 -3.74 7.88
CA LYS A 65 5.21 -2.76 7.49
C LYS A 65 5.11 -2.26 6.03
N LEU A 66 4.68 -1.01 5.84
CA LEU A 66 4.59 -0.37 4.53
C LEU A 66 5.84 0.46 4.20
N SER A 67 6.55 0.00 3.17
CA SER A 67 7.46 0.75 2.29
C SER A 67 8.70 1.42 2.89
N ILE A 68 9.73 1.52 2.05
CA ILE A 68 11.11 1.90 2.36
C ILE A 68 11.22 3.43 2.39
N GLY A 69 11.70 3.96 3.51
CA GLY A 69 12.16 5.34 3.62
C GLY A 69 13.64 5.42 3.24
N ASP A 70 13.95 6.35 2.33
CA ASP A 70 15.18 7.16 2.25
C ASP A 70 15.27 7.89 0.89
N SER A 71 14.21 8.60 0.45
CA SER A 71 14.36 9.69 -0.54
C SER A 71 13.11 10.55 -0.78
N GLU A 72 13.38 11.81 -1.16
CA GLU A 72 12.38 12.76 -1.66
C GLU A 72 11.81 12.27 -3.01
N HIS A 73 10.50 12.03 -3.05
CA HIS A 73 9.79 11.63 -4.24
C HIS A 73 9.04 12.82 -4.85
N GLU A 74 9.53 13.36 -5.97
CA GLU A 74 8.86 14.47 -6.64
C GLU A 74 7.64 13.96 -7.44
N THR A 75 6.44 14.39 -7.06
CA THR A 75 5.25 14.17 -7.91
C THR A 75 5.18 15.31 -8.93
N THR A 76 5.25 15.00 -10.22
CA THR A 76 5.13 16.01 -11.27
C THR A 76 3.76 15.92 -11.94
N ILE A 77 2.88 16.89 -11.68
CA ILE A 77 1.67 17.09 -12.48
C ILE A 77 2.06 17.85 -13.74
N ARG A 78 2.00 17.20 -14.90
CA ARG A 78 2.06 17.94 -16.17
C ARG A 78 0.67 18.42 -16.54
N GLU A 79 0.25 19.58 -16.03
CA GLU A 79 -0.74 20.46 -16.67
C GLU A 79 -0.88 21.85 -16.00
N HIS A 80 -1.09 22.88 -16.83
CA HIS A 80 -1.46 24.21 -16.36
C HIS A 80 -2.87 24.16 -15.75
N PHE A 81 -3.01 24.52 -14.47
CA PHE A 81 -4.31 24.67 -13.77
C PHE A 81 -5.12 25.84 -14.34
N HIS A 82 -5.57 25.74 -15.59
CA HIS A 82 -6.47 26.70 -16.21
C HIS A 82 -7.90 26.17 -16.13
N ASP A 83 -8.62 26.68 -15.14
CA ASP A 83 -10.08 26.64 -15.11
C ASP A 83 -10.62 27.52 -16.26
N SER A 84 -11.62 27.02 -16.98
CA SER A 84 -12.35 27.75 -18.03
C SER A 84 -13.09 28.99 -17.50
N SER A 85 -13.11 29.19 -16.16
CA SER A 85 -13.56 30.42 -15.48
C SER A 85 -12.53 31.57 -15.42
N GLY A 86 -11.27 31.34 -15.84
CA GLY A 86 -10.22 32.36 -15.80
C GLY A 86 -9.71 32.70 -14.37
N ARG A 87 -10.09 31.94 -13.34
CA ARG A 87 -9.47 32.01 -12.01
C ARG A 87 -8.22 31.13 -11.96
N LEU A 88 -7.12 31.72 -11.49
CA LEU A 88 -5.94 30.96 -11.04
C LEU A 88 -6.38 30.08 -9.87
N CYS A 89 -6.48 28.78 -10.09
CA CYS A 89 -6.72 27.80 -9.03
C CYS A 89 -5.36 27.34 -8.49
N THR A 90 -5.12 27.51 -7.18
CA THR A 90 -3.92 26.94 -6.56
C THR A 90 -4.06 25.42 -6.40
N ALA A 91 -2.95 24.71 -6.17
CA ALA A 91 -2.99 23.27 -5.86
C ALA A 91 -3.83 22.99 -4.60
N ARG A 92 -3.74 23.86 -3.59
CA ARG A 92 -4.58 23.81 -2.39
C ARG A 92 -6.08 23.91 -2.72
N ASP A 93 -6.46 24.84 -3.60
CA ASP A 93 -7.85 24.98 -4.02
C ASP A 93 -8.35 23.73 -4.78
N TYR A 94 -7.47 23.06 -5.52
CA TYR A 94 -7.78 21.79 -6.17
C TYR A 94 -8.02 20.67 -5.13
N VAL A 95 -7.12 20.53 -4.15
CA VAL A 95 -7.27 19.57 -3.04
C VAL A 95 -8.59 19.81 -2.30
N LEU A 96 -8.89 21.06 -1.94
CA LEU A 96 -10.14 21.44 -1.28
C LEU A 96 -11.38 21.04 -2.09
N ARG A 97 -11.38 21.27 -3.41
CA ARG A 97 -12.47 20.85 -4.30
C ARG A 97 -12.66 19.33 -4.30
N ARG A 98 -11.57 18.56 -4.35
CA ARG A 98 -11.63 17.08 -4.27
C ARG A 98 -12.13 16.60 -2.91
N CYS A 99 -11.87 17.34 -1.84
CA CYS A 99 -12.41 17.07 -0.51
C CYS A 99 -13.85 17.58 -0.30
N ASN A 100 -14.46 18.25 -1.30
CA ASN A 100 -15.72 18.96 -1.17
C ASN A 100 -15.74 19.97 0.00
N GLN A 101 -14.65 20.71 0.15
CA GLN A 101 -14.42 21.70 1.20
C GLN A 101 -14.15 23.08 0.59
N THR A 102 -14.56 24.15 1.29
CA THR A 102 -14.17 25.53 0.95
C THR A 102 -12.92 25.98 1.69
N ASP A 103 -12.62 25.35 2.83
CA ASP A 103 -11.41 25.58 3.62
C ASP A 103 -11.04 24.31 4.41
N ALA A 104 -9.82 24.25 4.93
CA ALA A 104 -9.40 23.17 5.81
C ALA A 104 -10.21 23.20 7.11
N ILE A 105 -10.58 22.02 7.63
CA ILE A 105 -11.39 21.89 8.85
C ILE A 105 -10.47 21.55 10.03
N LEU A 106 -10.82 21.96 11.25
CA LEU A 106 -10.07 21.55 12.44
C LEU A 106 -10.07 20.03 12.58
N PHE A 107 -8.91 19.43 12.88
CA PHE A 107 -8.78 17.97 13.01
C PHE A 107 -9.80 17.44 14.04
N ASP A 108 -9.84 18.01 15.24
CA ASP A 108 -10.75 17.59 16.31
C ASP A 108 -12.23 17.89 16.01
N GLU A 109 -12.53 18.81 15.09
CA GLU A 109 -13.92 19.04 14.63
C GLU A 109 -14.37 17.90 13.70
N CYS A 110 -13.48 17.46 12.81
CA CYS A 110 -13.77 16.38 11.87
C CYS A 110 -13.76 15.00 12.55
N TYR A 111 -12.84 14.81 13.51
CA TYR A 111 -12.61 13.56 14.23
C TYR A 111 -12.51 13.82 15.74
N PRO A 112 -13.61 14.15 16.43
CA PRO A 112 -13.58 14.40 17.86
C PRO A 112 -13.25 13.12 18.65
N ASP A 113 -12.70 13.27 19.85
CA ASP A 113 -12.34 12.13 20.73
C ASP A 113 -13.50 11.14 20.94
N THR A 114 -14.74 11.64 20.99
CA THR A 114 -15.94 10.80 21.09
C THR A 114 -16.13 9.87 19.89
N ALA A 115 -15.78 10.32 18.68
CA ALA A 115 -15.77 9.51 17.48
C ALA A 115 -14.58 8.54 17.49
N LEU A 116 -13.40 9.00 17.91
CA LEU A 116 -12.16 8.21 17.96
C LEU A 116 -12.09 7.22 19.13
N LYS A 117 -13.14 7.13 19.97
CA LYS A 117 -13.20 6.18 21.09
C LYS A 117 -12.96 4.73 20.62
N ASN A 118 -13.61 4.37 19.52
CA ASN A 118 -13.55 3.05 18.88
C ASN A 118 -12.55 3.03 17.71
N CYS A 119 -11.32 3.50 17.97
CA CYS A 119 -10.25 3.60 16.99
C CYS A 119 -9.04 2.77 17.46
N ARG A 120 -8.29 2.18 16.51
CA ARG A 120 -7.02 1.49 16.76
C ARG A 120 -6.04 1.75 15.63
N LYS A 121 -4.74 1.91 15.92
CA LYS A 121 -3.70 1.91 14.88
C LYS A 121 -3.56 0.50 14.32
N ILE A 122 -3.56 0.37 12.99
CA ILE A 122 -3.50 -0.94 12.29
C ILE A 122 -2.30 -1.07 11.36
N GLY A 123 -1.67 0.05 11.01
CA GLY A 123 -0.51 0.08 10.15
C GLY A 123 0.10 1.46 10.13
N GLU A 124 1.23 1.54 9.45
CA GLU A 124 2.03 2.74 9.26
C GLU A 124 2.74 2.61 7.92
N GLY A 125 3.04 3.75 7.30
CA GLY A 125 3.97 3.83 6.18
C GLY A 125 4.79 5.10 6.25
N VAL A 126 5.76 5.22 5.33
CA VAL A 126 6.72 6.35 5.30
C VAL A 126 6.02 7.72 5.42
N TYR A 127 4.88 7.90 4.75
CA TYR A 127 4.19 9.19 4.68
C TYR A 127 3.05 9.36 5.67
N GLY A 128 2.75 8.38 6.53
CA GLY A 128 1.62 8.54 7.45
C GLY A 128 1.22 7.34 8.26
N GLU A 129 0.12 7.53 8.99
CA GLU A 129 -0.39 6.60 9.98
C GLU A 129 -1.74 6.04 9.54
N VAL A 130 -2.00 4.76 9.84
CA VAL A 130 -3.22 4.08 9.41
C VAL A 130 -4.00 3.57 10.62
N TYR A 131 -5.23 4.02 10.76
CA TYR A 131 -6.11 3.66 11.86
C TYR A 131 -7.37 2.96 11.35
N LEU A 132 -7.82 1.92 12.05
CA LEU A 132 -9.17 1.39 11.92
C LEU A 132 -10.07 2.13 12.88
N TRP A 133 -11.14 2.70 12.35
CA TRP A 133 -12.10 3.50 13.09
C TRP A 133 -13.53 3.04 12.79
N ARG A 134 -14.37 2.92 13.82
CA ARG A 134 -15.79 2.63 13.66
C ARG A 134 -16.59 3.93 13.60
N ALA A 135 -17.19 4.21 12.45
CA ALA A 135 -18.01 5.39 12.24
C ALA A 135 -19.34 5.32 13.01
N ALA A 136 -20.05 6.45 13.09
CA ALA A 136 -21.33 6.56 13.80
C ALA A 136 -22.44 5.64 13.24
N ASP A 137 -22.31 5.20 12.00
CA ASP A 137 -23.21 4.22 11.36
C ASP A 137 -22.88 2.76 11.74
N GLY A 138 -21.91 2.55 12.64
CA GLY A 138 -21.47 1.24 13.11
C GLY A 138 -20.49 0.53 12.17
N ARG A 139 -20.24 1.06 10.97
CA ARG A 139 -19.34 0.42 9.99
C ARG A 139 -17.88 0.76 10.26
N ALA A 140 -17.02 -0.23 10.07
CA ALA A 140 -15.58 -0.05 10.15
C ALA A 140 -15.05 0.68 8.90
N ARG A 141 -14.17 1.64 9.11
CA ARG A 141 -13.48 2.43 8.09
C ARG A 141 -12.00 2.52 8.43
N VAL A 142 -11.17 2.77 7.42
CA VAL A 142 -9.75 3.02 7.60
C VAL A 142 -9.49 4.51 7.43
N LEU A 143 -8.74 5.11 8.35
CA LEU A 143 -8.24 6.47 8.28
C LEU A 143 -6.76 6.41 7.94
N LYS A 144 -6.37 6.82 6.73
CA LYS A 144 -4.96 7.08 6.38
C LYS A 144 -4.70 8.57 6.60
N VAL A 145 -3.89 8.89 7.60
CA VAL A 145 -3.57 10.27 8.03
C VAL A 145 -2.18 10.63 7.54
N ILE A 146 -2.09 11.63 6.65
CA ILE A 146 -0.87 12.01 5.93
C ILE A 146 -0.57 13.49 6.24
N PRO A 147 0.49 13.83 7.00
CA PRO A 147 0.94 15.20 7.13
C PRO A 147 1.42 15.76 5.78
N ILE A 148 0.96 16.96 5.43
CA ILE A 148 1.28 17.64 4.17
C ILE A 148 1.61 19.11 4.39
N ALA A 149 2.35 19.71 3.45
CA ALA A 149 2.63 21.14 3.40
C ALA A 149 3.21 21.72 4.71
N GLY A 150 4.06 20.94 5.39
CA GLY A 150 4.79 21.35 6.60
C GLY A 150 6.30 21.14 6.47
N ASP A 151 7.07 21.94 7.22
CA ASP A 151 8.54 21.94 7.15
C ASP A 151 9.20 20.87 8.03
N THR A 152 8.41 20.21 8.90
CA THR A 152 8.91 19.18 9.81
C THR A 152 9.03 17.87 9.06
N LYS A 153 10.24 17.31 9.00
CA LYS A 153 10.44 15.97 8.44
C LYS A 153 9.66 14.94 9.24
N VAL A 154 9.06 13.98 8.55
CA VAL A 154 8.29 12.87 9.13
C VAL A 154 8.93 11.59 8.64
N ASN A 155 9.41 10.76 9.56
CA ASN A 155 10.07 9.48 9.24
C ASN A 155 11.30 9.66 8.34
N GLY A 156 12.06 10.74 8.55
CA GLY A 156 13.21 11.13 7.73
C GLY A 156 12.89 11.93 6.46
N GLU A 157 11.62 11.90 6.01
CA GLU A 157 11.19 12.46 4.73
C GLU A 157 10.56 13.84 4.81
N ALA A 158 10.68 14.60 3.72
CA ALA A 158 9.93 15.83 3.55
C ALA A 158 8.44 15.52 3.35
N GLN A 159 7.57 16.36 3.90
CA GLN A 159 6.13 16.22 3.68
C GLN A 159 5.78 16.59 2.24
N LYS A 160 4.84 15.84 1.63
CA LYS A 160 4.29 16.20 0.31
C LYS A 160 3.60 17.57 0.40
N ASP A 161 3.82 18.44 -0.59
CA ASP A 161 3.04 19.67 -0.74
C ASP A 161 1.70 19.38 -1.45
N TYR A 162 0.81 20.39 -1.52
CA TYR A 162 -0.53 20.27 -2.08
C TYR A 162 -0.56 19.77 -3.52
N ASP A 163 0.39 20.17 -4.37
CA ASP A 163 0.46 19.69 -5.75
C ASP A 163 0.92 18.23 -5.81
N GLN A 164 1.74 17.80 -4.87
CA GLN A 164 2.26 16.43 -4.85
C GLN A 164 1.24 15.43 -4.32
N ILE A 165 0.41 15.81 -3.34
CA ILE A 165 -0.60 14.90 -2.78
C ILE A 165 -1.81 14.68 -3.73
N ILE A 166 -1.98 15.53 -4.74
CA ILE A 166 -3.09 15.41 -5.72
C ILE A 166 -3.06 14.06 -6.44
N SER A 167 -1.88 13.52 -6.76
CA SER A 167 -1.77 12.23 -7.45
C SER A 167 -2.44 11.11 -6.66
N GLU A 168 -2.15 11.04 -5.36
CA GLU A 168 -2.69 10.03 -4.45
C GLU A 168 -4.21 10.18 -4.28
N ILE A 169 -4.70 11.41 -4.08
CA ILE A 169 -6.13 11.70 -3.96
C ILE A 169 -6.88 11.27 -5.22
N VAL A 170 -6.43 11.76 -6.37
CA VAL A 170 -7.17 11.61 -7.61
C VAL A 170 -7.10 10.16 -8.07
N ILE A 171 -5.93 9.52 -8.09
CA ILE A 171 -5.82 8.11 -8.49
C ILE A 171 -6.71 7.23 -7.59
N ALA A 172 -6.73 7.45 -6.27
CA ALA A 172 -7.60 6.70 -5.36
C ALA A 172 -9.08 6.87 -5.69
N MET A 173 -9.54 8.10 -5.93
CA MET A 173 -10.94 8.39 -6.25
C MET A 173 -11.36 7.78 -7.59
N GLU A 174 -10.54 7.89 -8.63
CA GLU A 174 -10.86 7.40 -9.97
C GLU A 174 -10.88 5.87 -10.02
N LEU A 175 -9.92 5.20 -9.36
CA LEU A 175 -9.92 3.74 -9.24
C LEU A 175 -11.08 3.23 -8.39
N SER A 176 -11.43 3.95 -7.30
CA SER A 176 -12.61 3.65 -6.49
C SER A 176 -13.89 3.75 -7.32
N ALA A 177 -14.00 4.72 -8.23
CA ALA A 177 -15.19 4.96 -9.05
C ALA A 177 -15.48 3.83 -10.07
N LEU A 178 -14.48 3.02 -10.44
CA LEU A 178 -14.67 1.86 -11.32
C LEU A 178 -15.67 0.83 -10.77
N ARG A 179 -15.98 0.88 -9.47
CA ARG A 179 -16.97 0.00 -8.82
C ARG A 179 -18.41 0.33 -9.18
N ALA A 180 -18.70 1.54 -9.65
CA ALA A 180 -20.07 2.07 -9.71
C ALA A 180 -21.06 1.14 -10.42
N PRO A 181 -20.71 0.47 -11.54
CA PRO A 181 -21.63 -0.44 -12.21
C PRO A 181 -21.75 -1.84 -11.57
N ILE A 182 -20.81 -2.24 -10.71
CA ILE A 182 -20.65 -3.64 -10.29
C ILE A 182 -21.86 -4.14 -9.50
N GLN A 183 -22.35 -3.38 -8.54
CA GLN A 183 -23.47 -3.82 -7.70
C GLN A 183 -24.73 -4.08 -8.53
N ASP A 184 -25.02 -3.21 -9.50
CA ASP A 184 -26.16 -3.38 -10.39
C ASP A 184 -25.99 -4.62 -11.28
N ILE A 185 -24.78 -4.85 -11.82
CA ILE A 185 -24.47 -6.05 -12.60
C ILE A 185 -24.67 -7.32 -11.76
N GLU A 186 -24.21 -7.32 -10.50
CA GLU A 186 -24.37 -8.46 -9.60
C GLU A 186 -25.83 -8.74 -9.25
N ASN A 187 -26.63 -7.70 -9.01
CA ASN A 187 -28.07 -7.83 -8.78
C ASN A 187 -28.76 -8.52 -9.96
N HIS A 188 -28.39 -8.16 -11.19
CA HIS A 188 -28.94 -8.83 -12.38
C HIS A 188 -28.57 -10.32 -12.46
N PHE A 189 -27.35 -10.71 -12.07
CA PHE A 189 -26.98 -12.12 -12.01
C PHE A 189 -27.75 -12.89 -10.94
N ASN A 190 -27.97 -12.27 -9.78
CA ASN A 190 -28.73 -12.87 -8.68
C ASN A 190 -30.20 -13.09 -9.06
N GLU A 191 -30.75 -12.26 -9.95
CA GLU A 191 -32.09 -12.43 -10.53
C GLU A 191 -32.15 -13.53 -11.61
N GLY A 192 -31.03 -14.20 -11.92
CA GLY A 192 -30.96 -15.27 -12.92
C GLY A 192 -31.03 -14.78 -14.37
N LYS A 193 -30.82 -13.49 -14.62
CA LYS A 193 -30.83 -12.91 -15.97
C LYS A 193 -29.52 -13.23 -16.70
N SER A 194 -29.61 -13.53 -18.00
CA SER A 194 -28.44 -13.69 -18.86
C SER A 194 -27.80 -12.34 -19.20
N PHE A 195 -26.54 -12.37 -19.61
CA PHE A 195 -25.79 -11.19 -20.08
C PHE A 195 -26.52 -10.42 -21.20
N GLU A 196 -27.37 -11.08 -21.98
CA GLU A 196 -28.12 -10.51 -23.11
C GLU A 196 -29.16 -9.45 -22.68
N ASN A 197 -29.51 -9.41 -21.39
CA ASN A 197 -30.53 -8.50 -20.86
C ASN A 197 -29.96 -7.27 -20.13
N LEU A 198 -28.65 -7.14 -19.96
CA LEU A 198 -28.05 -5.86 -19.55
C LEU A 198 -27.55 -5.11 -20.77
N ASP A 199 -27.89 -3.82 -20.85
CA ASP A 199 -27.26 -2.89 -21.78
C ASP A 199 -25.85 -2.50 -21.29
N LEU A 200 -24.94 -3.48 -21.30
CA LEU A 200 -23.52 -3.30 -20.95
C LEU A 200 -22.74 -2.53 -22.03
N HIS A 201 -23.36 -2.18 -23.16
CA HIS A 201 -22.70 -1.44 -24.23
C HIS A 201 -22.27 -0.03 -23.83
N SER A 202 -22.77 0.48 -22.70
CA SER A 202 -22.38 1.77 -22.13
C SER A 202 -21.26 1.69 -21.08
N ILE A 203 -20.87 0.49 -20.65
CA ILE A 203 -19.87 0.29 -19.60
C ILE A 203 -18.64 -0.37 -20.20
N ASP A 204 -17.59 0.42 -20.46
CA ASP A 204 -16.36 -0.12 -21.04
C ASP A 204 -15.55 -0.91 -20.01
N ASN A 205 -15.34 -0.35 -18.83
CA ASN A 205 -14.41 -0.87 -17.82
C ASN A 205 -15.00 -0.70 -16.41
N ALA A 206 -15.12 -1.78 -15.64
CA ALA A 206 -15.66 -1.74 -14.28
C ALA A 206 -15.10 -2.86 -13.38
N THR A 207 -14.75 -2.52 -12.14
CA THR A 207 -14.27 -3.45 -11.12
C THR A 207 -14.40 -2.82 -9.73
N ASP A 208 -14.62 -3.65 -8.70
CA ASP A 208 -14.66 -3.25 -7.29
C ASP A 208 -13.42 -3.71 -6.50
N VAL A 209 -12.34 -4.09 -7.20
CA VAL A 209 -11.10 -4.62 -6.59
C VAL A 209 -10.15 -3.53 -6.10
N PHE A 210 -10.36 -2.26 -6.44
CA PHE A 210 -9.63 -1.15 -5.82
C PHE A 210 -10.36 -0.73 -4.54
N ASN A 211 -9.66 -0.12 -3.59
CA ASN A 211 -10.30 0.22 -2.32
C ASN A 211 -11.34 1.35 -2.47
N GLU A 212 -12.37 1.33 -1.64
CA GLU A 212 -13.38 2.38 -1.65
C GLU A 212 -12.85 3.62 -0.98
N VAL A 213 -12.90 4.75 -1.69
CA VAL A 213 -12.74 6.06 -1.08
C VAL A 213 -14.12 6.53 -0.62
N LEU A 214 -14.33 6.57 0.69
CA LEU A 214 -15.58 7.01 1.32
C LEU A 214 -15.61 8.53 1.47
N ALA A 215 -14.47 9.12 1.85
CA ALA A 215 -14.28 10.56 1.92
C ALA A 215 -12.79 10.92 1.85
N VAL A 216 -12.52 12.15 1.43
CA VAL A 216 -11.20 12.77 1.51
C VAL A 216 -11.37 14.09 2.26
N ARG A 217 -10.52 14.34 3.26
CA ARG A 217 -10.59 15.53 4.10
C ARG A 217 -9.24 16.21 4.18
N LEU A 218 -9.20 17.51 3.90
CA LEU A 218 -8.12 18.38 4.32
C LEU A 218 -8.43 18.92 5.72
N VAL A 219 -7.63 18.52 6.70
CA VAL A 219 -7.75 18.98 8.08
C VAL A 219 -6.50 19.73 8.52
N TYR A 220 -6.60 20.50 9.60
CA TYR A 220 -5.46 21.15 10.22
C TYR A 220 -5.57 21.16 11.75
N GLY A 221 -4.43 21.20 12.44
CA GLY A 221 -4.40 21.26 13.91
C GLY A 221 -3.18 20.53 14.49
N ALA A 222 -3.17 20.36 15.81
CA ALA A 222 -2.30 19.39 16.46
C ALA A 222 -2.78 17.97 16.14
N TYR A 223 -1.90 16.97 16.28
CA TYR A 223 -2.30 15.58 16.17
C TYR A 223 -3.26 15.22 17.33
N PRO A 224 -4.43 14.60 17.06
CA PRO A 224 -5.41 14.32 18.11
C PRO A 224 -4.81 13.46 19.23
N SER A 225 -5.04 13.86 20.49
CA SER A 225 -4.46 13.19 21.66
C SER A 225 -4.79 11.70 21.70
N ARG A 226 -6.02 11.32 21.35
CA ARG A 226 -6.44 9.92 21.25
C ARG A 226 -5.64 9.12 20.21
N LEU A 227 -5.29 9.71 19.07
CA LEU A 227 -4.48 9.02 18.06
C LEU A 227 -3.02 8.88 18.49
N LEU A 228 -2.50 9.80 19.30
CA LEU A 228 -1.18 9.68 19.93
C LEU A 228 -1.15 8.51 20.93
N ASP A 229 -2.14 8.40 21.82
CA ASP A 229 -2.24 7.27 22.75
C ASP A 229 -2.26 5.92 22.01
N LEU A 230 -2.99 5.85 20.89
CA LEU A 230 -3.08 4.65 20.05
C LEU A 230 -1.78 4.36 19.30
N TRP A 231 -1.03 5.40 18.92
CA TRP A 231 0.29 5.25 18.33
C TRP A 231 1.29 4.69 19.34
N GLU A 232 1.30 5.23 20.56
CA GLU A 232 2.17 4.75 21.65
C GLU A 232 1.85 3.30 22.02
N LEU A 233 0.56 2.94 22.12
CA LEU A 233 0.14 1.57 22.36
C LEU A 233 0.62 0.61 21.27
N TYR A 234 0.56 1.03 20.01
CA TYR A 234 1.05 0.25 18.88
C TYR A 234 2.57 0.05 18.95
N ASP A 235 3.32 1.12 19.21
CA ASP A 235 4.78 1.07 19.36
C ASP A 235 5.20 0.14 20.52
N GLU A 236 4.55 0.26 21.69
CA GLU A 236 4.82 -0.62 22.84
C GLU A 236 4.57 -2.10 22.54
N CYS A 237 3.56 -2.40 21.73
CA CYS A 237 3.12 -3.77 21.45
C CYS A 237 3.83 -4.41 20.25
N LYS A 238 4.16 -3.63 19.21
CA LYS A 238 4.66 -4.12 17.91
C LYS A 238 5.99 -3.50 17.49
N GLY A 239 6.36 -2.36 18.07
CA GLY A 239 7.39 -1.47 17.55
C GLY A 239 6.88 -0.67 16.35
N SER A 240 7.18 0.62 16.35
CA SER A 240 6.98 1.54 15.24
C SER A 240 8.33 1.85 14.59
N GLU A 241 8.38 1.86 13.27
CA GLU A 241 9.52 2.38 12.50
C GLU A 241 9.38 3.89 12.25
N ASN A 242 8.16 4.42 12.41
CA ASN A 242 7.86 5.84 12.30
C ASN A 242 8.25 6.63 13.55
N ASP A 243 8.44 7.94 13.37
CA ASP A 243 8.54 8.94 14.44
C ASP A 243 7.16 9.15 15.10
N ASN A 244 7.16 9.44 16.40
CA ASN A 244 5.91 9.79 17.08
C ASN A 244 5.34 11.11 16.51
N PRO A 245 4.09 11.14 16.00
CA PRO A 245 3.54 12.33 15.35
C PRO A 245 3.31 13.52 16.29
N ALA A 246 3.53 13.36 17.60
CA ALA A 246 3.58 14.47 18.56
C ALA A 246 4.64 15.53 18.24
N VAL A 247 5.63 15.22 17.38
CA VAL A 247 6.63 16.20 16.89
C VAL A 247 6.01 17.28 15.99
N LEU A 248 4.84 17.02 15.40
CA LEU A 248 4.21 17.91 14.43
C LEU A 248 3.61 19.18 15.08
N PRO A 249 3.68 20.35 14.40
CA PRO A 249 3.24 21.61 14.98
C PRO A 249 1.71 21.71 15.08
N ALA A 250 1.22 22.57 15.99
CA ALA A 250 -0.22 22.76 16.24
C ALA A 250 -1.04 23.33 15.07
N ARG A 251 -0.38 23.78 13.99
CA ARG A 251 -1.03 24.28 12.76
C ARG A 251 -0.65 23.43 11.53
N GLN A 252 -0.24 22.18 11.76
CA GLN A 252 0.06 21.23 10.70
C GLN A 252 -1.19 20.93 9.87
N HIS A 253 -1.03 20.81 8.55
CA HIS A 253 -2.06 20.33 7.65
C HIS A 253 -1.94 18.82 7.45
N TYR A 254 -3.08 18.14 7.34
CA TYR A 254 -3.14 16.71 7.06
C TYR A 254 -4.17 16.44 5.98
N LEU A 255 -3.86 15.48 5.12
CA LEU A 255 -4.88 14.78 4.36
C LEU A 255 -5.34 13.56 5.15
N VAL A 256 -6.66 13.38 5.28
CA VAL A 256 -7.26 12.15 5.80
C VAL A 256 -8.07 11.50 4.70
N LEU A 257 -7.64 10.30 4.29
CA LEU A 257 -8.41 9.43 3.40
C LEU A 257 -9.24 8.48 4.26
N GLU A 258 -10.57 8.62 4.21
CA GLU A 258 -11.50 7.65 4.77
C GLU A 258 -11.76 6.56 3.73
N LEU A 259 -11.31 5.34 4.03
CA LEU A 259 -11.40 4.20 3.13
C LEU A 259 -12.29 3.10 3.71
N ALA A 260 -12.88 2.27 2.84
CA ALA A 260 -13.55 1.07 3.32
C ALA A 260 -12.54 0.12 3.99
N ASN A 261 -12.99 -0.58 5.03
CA ASN A 261 -12.24 -1.71 5.58
C ASN A 261 -12.28 -2.87 4.57
N ALA A 262 -11.12 -3.28 4.07
CA ALA A 262 -10.98 -4.34 3.08
C ALA A 262 -10.26 -5.60 3.61
N GLY A 263 -10.15 -5.73 4.94
CA GLY A 263 -9.57 -6.91 5.58
C GLY A 263 -8.07 -6.79 5.80
N GLN A 264 -7.37 -7.93 5.74
CA GLN A 264 -5.97 -8.08 6.14
C GLN A 264 -5.04 -8.15 4.93
N ASP A 265 -3.79 -7.69 5.05
CA ASP A 265 -2.82 -7.78 3.96
C ASP A 265 -2.41 -9.22 3.60
N LEU A 266 -1.84 -9.40 2.39
CA LEU A 266 -1.45 -10.70 1.85
C LEU A 266 -0.28 -11.35 2.60
N GLU A 267 0.63 -10.58 3.19
CA GLU A 267 1.76 -11.08 3.99
C GLU A 267 1.28 -11.72 5.30
N SER A 268 0.27 -11.13 5.92
CA SER A 268 -0.26 -11.54 7.23
C SER A 268 -1.38 -12.58 7.12
N TYR A 269 -2.14 -12.60 6.01
CA TYR A 269 -3.30 -13.48 5.84
C TYR A 269 -2.95 -14.98 5.80
N GLN A 270 -3.78 -15.79 6.45
CA GLN A 270 -3.65 -17.25 6.46
C GLN A 270 -4.69 -17.92 5.55
N PHE A 271 -4.22 -18.48 4.43
CA PHE A 271 -5.06 -19.19 3.47
C PHE A 271 -5.37 -20.62 3.91
N ASN A 272 -6.54 -21.14 3.51
CA ASN A 272 -6.83 -22.56 3.65
C ASN A 272 -5.94 -23.39 2.73
N ASN A 273 -5.86 -23.03 1.45
CA ASN A 273 -5.06 -23.72 0.45
C ASN A 273 -4.77 -22.81 -0.76
N ALA A 274 -3.98 -23.30 -1.72
CA ALA A 274 -3.52 -22.50 -2.87
C ALA A 274 -4.62 -22.17 -3.90
N GLU A 275 -5.79 -22.82 -3.85
CA GLU A 275 -6.94 -22.45 -4.69
C GLU A 275 -7.39 -21.02 -4.40
N GLN A 276 -7.42 -20.63 -3.12
CA GLN A 276 -7.79 -19.28 -2.71
C GLN A 276 -6.76 -18.25 -3.18
N ALA A 277 -5.47 -18.53 -2.99
CA ALA A 277 -4.41 -17.65 -3.48
C ALA A 277 -4.45 -17.49 -5.01
N TYR A 278 -4.69 -18.59 -5.75
CA TYR A 278 -4.85 -18.53 -7.20
C TYR A 278 -6.11 -17.76 -7.62
N ALA A 279 -7.24 -17.92 -6.92
CA ALA A 279 -8.44 -17.13 -7.17
C ALA A 279 -8.19 -15.64 -6.93
N LEU A 280 -7.52 -15.28 -5.84
CA LEU A 280 -7.12 -13.93 -5.49
C LEU A 280 -6.21 -13.32 -6.57
N PHE A 281 -5.20 -14.08 -7.02
CA PHE A 281 -4.29 -13.67 -8.09
C PHE A 281 -5.04 -13.22 -9.35
N LYS A 282 -6.06 -13.99 -9.75
CA LYS A 282 -6.86 -13.67 -10.92
C LYS A 282 -7.70 -12.40 -10.72
N GLN A 283 -8.24 -12.18 -9.52
CA GLN A 283 -8.95 -10.94 -9.20
C GLN A 283 -8.02 -9.72 -9.35
N VAL A 284 -6.80 -9.80 -8.80
CA VAL A 284 -5.79 -8.75 -8.92
C VAL A 284 -5.41 -8.51 -10.40
N ALA A 285 -5.18 -9.57 -11.17
CA ALA A 285 -4.82 -9.46 -12.59
C ALA A 285 -5.92 -8.79 -13.43
N PHE A 286 -7.20 -9.16 -13.22
CA PHE A 286 -8.32 -8.50 -13.88
C PHE A 286 -8.46 -7.03 -13.44
N GLY A 287 -8.26 -6.74 -12.16
CA GLY A 287 -8.26 -5.37 -11.64
C GLY A 287 -7.27 -4.45 -12.35
N LEU A 288 -6.02 -4.90 -12.42
CA LEU A 288 -4.96 -4.15 -13.10
C LEU A 288 -5.24 -4.00 -14.60
N ALA A 289 -5.73 -5.05 -15.27
CA ALA A 289 -6.12 -4.96 -16.68
C ALA A 289 -7.21 -3.91 -16.93
N ILE A 290 -8.21 -3.83 -16.05
CA ILE A 290 -9.29 -2.85 -16.17
C ILE A 290 -8.78 -1.43 -15.94
N ALA A 291 -7.89 -1.23 -14.97
CA ALA A 291 -7.28 0.07 -14.72
C ALA A 291 -6.31 0.50 -15.84
N GLU A 292 -5.58 -0.44 -16.45
CA GLU A 292 -4.77 -0.20 -17.66
C GLU A 292 -5.65 0.36 -18.79
N GLU A 293 -6.81 -0.23 -19.04
CA GLU A 293 -7.72 0.20 -20.10
C GLU A 293 -8.51 1.46 -19.75
N ALA A 294 -8.87 1.65 -18.47
CA ALA A 294 -9.68 2.79 -18.04
C ALA A 294 -8.85 4.09 -17.98
N CYS A 295 -7.62 4.02 -17.47
CA CYS A 295 -6.82 5.22 -17.20
C CYS A 295 -5.31 5.00 -17.36
N GLN A 296 -4.88 4.04 -18.18
CA GLN A 296 -3.46 3.74 -18.38
C GLN A 296 -2.72 3.57 -17.04
N PHE A 297 -3.35 2.86 -16.11
CA PHE A 297 -2.85 2.73 -14.75
C PHE A 297 -1.64 1.81 -14.65
N GLU A 298 -0.66 2.22 -13.84
CA GLU A 298 0.41 1.39 -13.32
C GLU A 298 0.46 1.56 -11.80
N HIS A 299 0.42 0.44 -11.06
CA HIS A 299 0.47 0.52 -9.59
C HIS A 299 1.84 0.96 -9.09
N ARG A 300 2.90 0.39 -9.69
CA ARG A 300 4.32 0.61 -9.40
C ARG A 300 4.81 0.28 -7.99
N ASP A 301 3.92 -0.04 -7.07
CA ASP A 301 4.28 -0.50 -5.73
C ASP A 301 3.39 -1.62 -5.17
N LEU A 302 3.02 -2.61 -5.99
CA LEU A 302 2.07 -3.65 -5.59
C LEU A 302 2.78 -4.80 -4.85
N HIS A 303 3.51 -4.47 -3.78
CA HIS A 303 4.02 -5.48 -2.86
C HIS A 303 2.87 -6.14 -2.09
N TRP A 304 3.12 -7.27 -1.44
CA TRP A 304 2.09 -8.06 -0.78
C TRP A 304 1.39 -7.34 0.40
N GLY A 305 1.95 -6.25 0.92
CA GLY A 305 1.28 -5.38 1.89
C GLY A 305 0.12 -4.57 1.26
N ASN A 306 0.17 -4.35 -0.06
CA ASN A 306 -0.79 -3.55 -0.82
C ASN A 306 -1.89 -4.38 -1.50
N VAL A 307 -1.99 -5.66 -1.16
CA VAL A 307 -3.10 -6.53 -1.55
C VAL A 307 -3.81 -7.00 -0.28
N LEU A 308 -4.99 -6.44 -0.02
CA LEU A 308 -5.84 -6.83 1.10
C LEU A 308 -6.80 -7.96 0.73
N ILE A 309 -7.18 -8.73 1.74
CA ILE A 309 -8.03 -9.91 1.64
C ILE A 309 -9.12 -9.83 2.69
N ALA A 310 -10.36 -9.93 2.22
CA ALA A 310 -11.54 -10.14 3.07
C ALA A 310 -12.19 -11.51 2.75
N PRO A 311 -12.69 -12.24 3.76
CA PRO A 311 -13.61 -13.35 3.52
C PRO A 311 -14.85 -12.88 2.77
N THR A 312 -15.42 -13.73 1.92
CA THR A 312 -16.67 -13.39 1.20
C THR A 312 -17.51 -14.63 0.90
N ASP A 313 -18.83 -14.48 1.02
CA ASP A 313 -19.79 -15.49 0.59
C ASP A 313 -20.19 -15.35 -0.89
N ASN A 314 -19.79 -14.25 -1.53
CA ASN A 314 -20.03 -14.06 -2.97
C ASN A 314 -19.22 -15.11 -3.73
N GLN A 315 -19.90 -15.94 -4.52
CA GLN A 315 -19.25 -17.04 -5.24
C GLN A 315 -18.32 -16.56 -6.36
N PHE A 316 -18.59 -15.36 -6.90
CA PHE A 316 -17.84 -14.77 -8.00
C PHE A 316 -17.55 -13.29 -7.74
N ALA A 317 -16.37 -12.85 -8.14
CA ALA A 317 -16.05 -11.45 -8.37
C ALA A 317 -16.32 -11.12 -9.84
N THR A 318 -16.93 -9.95 -10.09
CA THR A 318 -17.39 -9.52 -11.41
C THR A 318 -16.49 -8.41 -11.96
N PHE A 319 -16.16 -8.51 -13.24
CA PHE A 319 -15.26 -7.60 -13.93
C PHE A 319 -15.87 -7.25 -15.29
N VAL A 320 -15.75 -5.99 -15.72
CA VAL A 320 -16.07 -5.58 -17.09
C VAL A 320 -14.81 -5.01 -17.71
N LEU A 321 -14.38 -5.59 -18.82
CA LEU A 321 -13.18 -5.19 -19.56
C LEU A 321 -13.53 -5.06 -21.04
N ARG A 322 -13.37 -3.86 -21.60
CA ARG A 322 -13.74 -3.52 -22.98
C ARG A 322 -15.18 -3.93 -23.33
N GLY A 323 -16.12 -3.62 -22.43
CA GLY A 323 -17.54 -3.90 -22.59
C GLY A 323 -17.94 -5.38 -22.42
N ARG A 324 -16.99 -6.25 -22.05
CA ARG A 324 -17.24 -7.69 -21.84
C ARG A 324 -17.15 -8.02 -20.37
N THR A 325 -18.14 -8.77 -19.87
CA THR A 325 -18.15 -9.22 -18.49
C THR A 325 -17.38 -10.51 -18.30
N TYR A 326 -16.59 -10.56 -17.24
CA TYR A 326 -15.83 -11.71 -16.77
C TYR A 326 -16.21 -12.00 -15.31
N ARG A 327 -16.26 -13.27 -14.93
CA ARG A 327 -16.55 -13.70 -13.56
C ARG A 327 -15.48 -14.65 -13.06
N VAL A 328 -14.81 -14.28 -11.98
CA VAL A 328 -13.77 -15.09 -11.33
C VAL A 328 -14.35 -15.69 -10.07
N ARG A 329 -14.23 -17.01 -9.87
CA ARG A 329 -14.62 -17.63 -8.60
C ARG A 329 -13.77 -17.05 -7.47
N THR A 330 -14.42 -16.58 -6.40
CA THR A 330 -13.72 -15.99 -5.23
C THR A 330 -13.02 -17.06 -4.40
N CYS A 331 -13.56 -18.29 -4.38
CA CYS A 331 -13.12 -19.34 -3.47
C CYS A 331 -13.13 -18.87 -1.99
N GLY A 332 -14.09 -18.00 -1.65
CA GLY A 332 -14.27 -17.47 -0.30
C GLY A 332 -13.36 -16.29 0.06
N VAL A 333 -12.59 -15.75 -0.89
CA VAL A 333 -11.71 -14.59 -0.66
C VAL A 333 -11.95 -13.48 -1.70
N LYS A 334 -12.02 -12.24 -1.23
CA LYS A 334 -12.11 -11.02 -2.04
C LYS A 334 -10.77 -10.28 -1.96
N ALA A 335 -10.22 -9.91 -3.11
CA ALA A 335 -9.02 -9.08 -3.18
C ALA A 335 -9.38 -7.59 -3.13
N THR A 336 -8.51 -6.77 -2.54
CA THR A 336 -8.56 -5.31 -2.67
C THR A 336 -7.16 -4.73 -2.80
N ILE A 337 -6.93 -3.94 -3.84
CA ILE A 337 -5.66 -3.26 -4.11
C ILE A 337 -5.69 -1.89 -3.44
N ILE A 338 -4.64 -1.56 -2.69
CA ILE A 338 -4.48 -0.30 -1.95
C ILE A 338 -3.15 0.40 -2.26
N ASP A 339 -3.02 1.62 -1.76
CA ASP A 339 -1.81 2.44 -1.78
C ASP A 339 -1.28 2.80 -3.18
N TYR A 340 -1.66 4.00 -3.62
CA TYR A 340 -1.33 4.50 -4.94
C TYR A 340 -0.21 5.56 -4.90
N SER A 341 0.59 5.58 -3.83
CA SER A 341 1.60 6.62 -3.57
C SER A 341 2.67 6.74 -4.66
N LEU A 342 3.04 5.62 -5.31
CA LEU A 342 4.02 5.58 -6.41
C LEU A 342 3.38 5.38 -7.78
N SER A 343 2.05 5.32 -7.84
CA SER A 343 1.32 4.94 -9.04
C SER A 343 1.38 5.99 -10.15
N ARG A 344 0.97 5.57 -11.34
CA ARG A 344 0.80 6.43 -12.51
C ARG A 344 -0.56 6.18 -13.15
N ALA A 345 -1.22 7.25 -13.57
CA ALA A 345 -2.46 7.19 -14.34
C ALA A 345 -2.58 8.39 -15.29
N THR A 346 -3.33 8.20 -16.38
CA THR A 346 -3.76 9.27 -17.28
C THR A 346 -5.26 9.43 -17.14
N LEU A 347 -5.69 10.65 -16.85
CA LEU A 347 -7.08 10.97 -16.57
C LEU A 347 -7.58 12.03 -17.56
N GLY A 348 -8.81 11.86 -18.02
CA GLY A 348 -9.48 12.90 -18.81
C GLY A 348 -9.77 14.12 -17.92
N LEU A 349 -9.41 15.30 -18.38
CA LEU A 349 -9.75 16.52 -17.66
C LEU A 349 -11.25 16.82 -17.80
N ALA A 350 -11.88 17.21 -16.69
CA ALA A 350 -13.32 17.45 -16.61
C ALA A 350 -13.83 18.54 -17.59
N ASP A 351 -12.95 19.43 -18.06
CA ASP A 351 -13.33 20.61 -18.86
C ASP A 351 -12.96 20.49 -20.36
N ASP A 352 -12.20 19.46 -20.77
CA ASP A 352 -11.94 19.17 -22.19
C ASP A 352 -11.65 17.67 -22.37
N VAL A 353 -12.56 16.97 -23.05
CA VAL A 353 -12.44 15.54 -23.42
C VAL A 353 -11.17 15.27 -24.27
N ARG A 354 -10.51 16.32 -24.78
CA ARG A 354 -9.25 16.22 -25.54
C ARG A 354 -7.99 16.51 -24.73
N SER A 355 -8.08 17.02 -23.50
CA SER A 355 -6.90 17.20 -22.64
C SER A 355 -6.89 16.14 -21.55
N SER A 356 -5.79 15.40 -21.48
CA SER A 356 -5.59 14.34 -20.51
C SER A 356 -4.33 14.61 -19.71
N GLY A 357 -4.48 14.71 -18.39
CA GLY A 357 -3.37 14.90 -17.47
C GLY A 357 -2.77 13.55 -17.06
N THR A 358 -1.44 13.46 -17.05
CA THR A 358 -0.74 12.30 -16.47
C THR A 358 -0.32 12.64 -15.05
N LEU A 359 -0.83 11.86 -14.09
CA LEU A 359 -0.43 11.89 -12.70
C LEU A 359 0.56 10.75 -12.47
N PHE A 360 1.70 11.05 -11.88
CA PHE A 360 2.71 10.05 -11.54
C PHE A 360 3.65 10.57 -10.45
N THR A 361 4.26 9.64 -9.73
CA THR A 361 5.38 9.91 -8.83
C THR A 361 6.69 9.63 -9.56
N ASN A 362 7.61 10.60 -9.58
CA ASN A 362 8.94 10.42 -10.14
C ASN A 362 9.82 9.69 -9.12
N LEU A 363 10.28 8.48 -9.48
CA LEU A 363 11.20 7.72 -8.63
C LEU A 363 12.66 7.90 -9.07
N GLY A 364 12.92 8.75 -10.08
CA GLY A 364 14.17 8.73 -10.82
C GLY A 364 15.41 9.15 -10.03
N ASP A 365 15.20 9.89 -8.94
CA ASP A 365 16.26 10.42 -8.07
C ASP A 365 16.36 9.65 -6.73
N ASP A 366 15.56 8.59 -6.54
CA ASP A 366 15.61 7.73 -5.34
C ASP A 366 16.66 6.63 -5.48
N GLU A 367 17.92 6.94 -5.20
CA GLU A 367 18.98 5.93 -5.21
C GLU A 367 18.75 4.83 -4.15
N SER A 368 18.15 5.16 -3.01
CA SER A 368 17.95 4.23 -1.89
C SER A 368 17.02 3.07 -2.26
N LEU A 369 15.94 3.37 -3.00
CA LEU A 369 14.94 2.41 -3.45
C LEU A 369 15.56 1.39 -4.41
N PHE A 370 16.50 1.82 -5.26
CA PHE A 370 17.14 0.96 -6.24
C PHE A 370 18.36 0.20 -5.69
N ASP A 371 19.00 0.70 -4.64
CA ASP A 371 20.14 0.05 -3.97
C ASP A 371 19.71 -0.96 -2.90
N ALA A 372 18.47 -0.89 -2.44
CA ALA A 372 17.94 -1.81 -1.45
C ALA A 372 17.93 -3.29 -1.94
N VAL A 373 18.11 -4.20 -1.00
CA VAL A 373 18.27 -5.65 -1.24
C VAL A 373 17.56 -6.47 -0.16
N GLY A 374 17.39 -7.77 -0.42
CA GLY A 374 16.88 -8.73 0.57
C GLY A 374 15.51 -9.32 0.22
N ASP A 375 14.78 -8.67 -0.67
CA ASP A 375 13.50 -9.15 -1.21
C ASP A 375 13.41 -8.91 -2.72
N TYR A 376 12.67 -9.77 -3.42
CA TYR A 376 12.40 -9.64 -4.86
C TYR A 376 11.66 -8.33 -5.20
N GLN A 377 10.98 -7.72 -4.23
CA GLN A 377 10.37 -6.38 -4.35
C GLN A 377 11.37 -5.35 -4.90
N PHE A 378 12.60 -5.36 -4.38
CA PHE A 378 13.63 -4.41 -4.78
C PHE A 378 14.13 -4.65 -6.20
N ASP A 379 14.15 -5.90 -6.64
CA ASP A 379 14.45 -6.22 -8.04
C ASP A 379 13.36 -5.68 -8.97
N VAL A 380 12.10 -5.68 -8.54
CA VAL A 380 11.00 -5.12 -9.33
C VAL A 380 11.20 -3.62 -9.58
N TYR A 381 11.59 -2.82 -8.59
CA TYR A 381 11.89 -1.39 -8.81
C TYR A 381 13.00 -1.19 -9.85
N ARG A 382 14.09 -1.97 -9.77
CA ARG A 382 15.18 -1.93 -10.76
C ARG A 382 14.69 -2.32 -12.16
N LEU A 383 13.90 -3.38 -12.26
CA LEU A 383 13.32 -3.83 -13.54
C LEU A 383 12.38 -2.78 -14.13
N MET A 384 11.56 -2.10 -13.32
CA MET A 384 10.72 -0.99 -13.79
C MET A 384 11.57 0.18 -14.31
N ARG A 385 12.61 0.58 -13.55
CA ARG A 385 13.53 1.65 -13.96
C ARG A 385 14.19 1.34 -15.31
N ASP A 386 14.67 0.11 -15.48
CA ASP A 386 15.30 -0.35 -16.72
C ASP A 386 14.31 -0.35 -17.89
N ARG A 387 13.06 -0.74 -17.67
CA ARG A 387 12.00 -0.72 -18.69
C ARG A 387 11.59 0.69 -19.09
N LEU A 388 11.45 1.59 -18.12
CA LEU A 388 11.06 2.98 -18.34
C LEU A 388 12.21 3.86 -18.85
N GLY A 389 13.45 3.39 -18.79
CA GLY A 389 14.63 4.21 -19.05
C GLY A 389 14.73 5.41 -18.09
N ASN A 390 14.26 5.23 -16.85
CA ASN A 390 14.09 6.27 -15.84
C ASN A 390 13.11 7.42 -16.19
N VAL A 391 12.22 7.24 -17.18
CA VAL A 391 11.22 8.25 -17.57
C VAL A 391 9.85 7.88 -17.00
N TRP A 392 9.62 8.20 -15.74
CA TRP A 392 8.46 7.73 -14.95
C TRP A 392 7.10 8.28 -15.40
N HIS A 393 7.03 9.33 -16.20
CA HIS A 393 5.73 9.79 -16.74
C HIS A 393 5.17 8.89 -17.86
N ASN A 394 6.02 8.05 -18.48
CA ASN A 394 5.60 7.20 -19.58
C ASN A 394 4.61 6.14 -19.10
N PHE A 395 3.74 5.71 -20.00
CA PHE A 395 2.91 4.53 -19.76
C PHE A 395 3.67 3.28 -20.19
N GLU A 396 3.95 2.40 -19.25
CA GLU A 396 4.59 1.09 -19.46
C GLU A 396 3.82 0.02 -18.65
N PRO A 397 2.74 -0.56 -19.20
CA PRO A 397 1.90 -1.52 -18.46
C PRO A 397 2.65 -2.81 -18.09
N TYR A 398 3.84 -3.06 -18.66
CA TYR A 398 4.69 -4.16 -18.24
C TYR A 398 5.12 -4.05 -16.77
N THR A 399 5.11 -2.86 -16.17
CA THR A 399 5.38 -2.69 -14.73
C THR A 399 4.36 -3.44 -13.88
N ASN A 400 3.08 -3.47 -14.26
CA ASN A 400 2.06 -4.27 -13.58
C ASN A 400 2.33 -5.79 -13.73
N ILE A 401 2.84 -6.23 -14.89
CA ILE A 401 3.24 -7.63 -15.12
C ILE A 401 4.39 -8.03 -14.19
N LEU A 402 5.37 -7.15 -13.97
CA LEU A 402 6.45 -7.38 -13.00
C LEU A 402 5.91 -7.59 -11.59
N TRP A 403 4.93 -6.79 -11.18
CA TRP A 403 4.29 -6.92 -9.87
C TRP A 403 3.38 -8.15 -9.74
N LEU A 404 2.68 -8.56 -10.79
CA LEU A 404 1.98 -9.85 -10.80
C LEU A 404 2.96 -11.01 -10.71
N HIS A 405 4.11 -10.94 -11.38
CA HIS A 405 5.16 -11.95 -11.24
C HIS A 405 5.69 -12.03 -9.80
N TYR A 406 5.92 -10.89 -9.16
CA TYR A 406 6.26 -10.81 -7.73
C TYR A 406 5.17 -11.42 -6.85
N THR A 407 3.91 -11.08 -7.09
CA THR A 407 2.76 -11.59 -6.33
C THR A 407 2.67 -13.11 -6.44
N ALA A 408 2.83 -13.65 -7.66
CA ALA A 408 2.87 -15.09 -7.89
C ALA A 408 4.05 -15.77 -7.17
N ASP A 409 5.24 -15.13 -7.14
CA ASP A 409 6.37 -15.63 -6.36
C ASP A 409 6.02 -15.74 -4.88
N LYS A 410 5.53 -14.66 -4.26
CA LYS A 410 5.14 -14.65 -2.85
C LYS A 410 4.07 -15.69 -2.54
N MET A 411 3.08 -15.85 -3.42
CA MET A 411 2.07 -16.91 -3.33
C MET A 411 2.65 -18.33 -3.30
N ILE A 412 3.79 -18.56 -3.95
CA ILE A 412 4.45 -19.87 -4.00
C ILE A 412 5.40 -20.07 -2.82
N THR A 413 6.12 -19.02 -2.42
CA THR A 413 7.30 -19.12 -1.55
C THR A 413 7.03 -18.73 -0.10
N SER A 414 6.09 -17.82 0.15
CA SER A 414 6.06 -17.06 1.40
C SER A 414 4.69 -17.08 2.11
N LEU A 415 3.59 -17.31 1.38
CA LEU A 415 2.26 -17.34 2.01
C LEU A 415 2.04 -18.50 2.96
N ARG A 416 1.18 -18.24 3.96
CA ARG A 416 0.81 -19.22 4.99
C ARG A 416 -0.42 -20.00 4.54
N TYR A 417 -0.28 -21.33 4.48
CA TYR A 417 -1.35 -22.24 4.09
C TYR A 417 -1.61 -23.29 5.17
N THR A 418 -2.87 -23.51 5.56
CA THR A 418 -3.20 -24.51 6.59
C THR A 418 -3.32 -25.94 6.03
N ARG A 419 -3.73 -26.13 4.77
CA ARG A 419 -3.99 -27.45 4.15
C ARG A 419 -3.03 -27.83 3.02
N THR A 420 -1.73 -27.72 3.26
CA THR A 420 -0.66 -27.94 2.26
C THR A 420 -0.57 -29.37 1.71
N ASN A 421 -0.99 -30.38 2.48
CA ASN A 421 -0.88 -31.78 2.08
C ASN A 421 -1.96 -32.24 1.07
N THR A 422 -2.96 -31.41 0.80
CA THR A 422 -4.10 -31.76 -0.07
C THR A 422 -3.73 -31.80 -1.55
N LYS A 423 -4.43 -32.64 -2.34
CA LYS A 423 -4.28 -32.65 -3.81
C LYS A 423 -4.62 -31.30 -4.43
N ILE A 424 -5.63 -30.61 -3.89
CA ILE A 424 -6.07 -29.28 -4.33
C ILE A 424 -4.93 -28.27 -4.15
N HIS A 425 -4.31 -28.21 -2.97
CA HIS A 425 -3.18 -27.30 -2.73
C HIS A 425 -2.04 -27.57 -3.72
N LYS A 426 -1.61 -28.83 -3.88
CA LYS A 426 -0.51 -29.19 -4.79
C LYS A 426 -0.83 -28.82 -6.26
N HIS A 427 -2.07 -29.03 -6.68
CA HIS A 427 -2.54 -28.67 -8.02
C HIS A 427 -2.46 -27.16 -8.25
N TYR A 428 -2.97 -26.34 -7.32
CA TYR A 428 -2.96 -24.89 -7.48
C TYR A 428 -1.58 -24.25 -7.28
N ILE A 429 -0.70 -24.84 -6.46
CA ILE A 429 0.73 -24.47 -6.46
C ILE A 429 1.37 -24.73 -7.83
N ALA A 430 1.04 -25.84 -8.50
CA ALA A 430 1.54 -26.10 -9.84
C ALA A 430 1.02 -25.06 -10.86
N LYS A 431 -0.26 -24.65 -10.75
CA LYS A 431 -0.82 -23.55 -11.56
C LYS A 431 -0.13 -22.22 -11.32
N LEU A 432 0.10 -21.83 -10.06
CA LEU A 432 0.83 -20.60 -9.73
C LEU A 432 2.26 -20.63 -10.29
N LYS A 433 2.94 -21.78 -10.22
CA LYS A 433 4.28 -21.95 -10.85
C LYS A 433 4.22 -21.79 -12.37
N GLN A 434 3.18 -22.33 -13.02
CA GLN A 434 2.98 -22.14 -14.45
C GLN A 434 2.77 -20.66 -14.80
N VAL A 435 1.95 -19.95 -14.02
CA VAL A 435 1.75 -18.51 -14.17
C VAL A 435 3.09 -17.79 -14.04
N LYS A 436 3.83 -18.01 -12.95
CA LYS A 436 5.13 -17.39 -12.71
C LYS A 436 6.10 -17.60 -13.88
N ASN A 437 6.14 -18.80 -14.45
CA ASN A 437 7.03 -19.13 -15.55
C ASN A 437 6.68 -18.45 -16.89
N LYS A 438 5.42 -18.06 -17.08
CA LYS A 438 4.92 -17.53 -18.37
C LYS A 438 4.56 -16.04 -18.32
N ILE A 439 4.23 -15.49 -17.16
CA ILE A 439 3.61 -14.17 -17.07
C ILE A 439 4.49 -13.03 -17.62
N LEU A 440 5.81 -13.19 -17.56
CA LEU A 440 6.77 -12.22 -18.09
C LEU A 440 6.82 -12.19 -19.64
N GLU A 441 6.14 -13.12 -20.33
CA GLU A 441 5.99 -13.16 -21.79
C GLU A 441 4.91 -12.16 -22.28
N TYR A 442 4.05 -11.65 -21.39
CA TYR A 442 3.00 -10.69 -21.73
C TYR A 442 3.48 -9.25 -21.53
N GLY A 443 3.00 -8.33 -22.37
CA GLY A 443 3.30 -6.90 -22.31
C GLY A 443 2.43 -6.10 -21.35
N SER A 444 1.27 -6.62 -20.94
CA SER A 444 0.33 -5.95 -20.03
C SER A 444 -0.61 -6.94 -19.34
N CYS A 445 -1.24 -6.53 -18.23
CA CYS A 445 -2.25 -7.35 -17.57
C CYS A 445 -3.45 -7.59 -18.49
N THR A 446 -3.82 -6.60 -19.31
CA THR A 446 -4.88 -6.73 -20.31
C THR A 446 -4.56 -7.81 -21.34
N GLN A 447 -3.33 -7.85 -21.85
CA GLN A 447 -2.91 -8.92 -22.75
C GLN A 447 -2.98 -10.27 -22.05
N TYR A 448 -2.48 -10.35 -20.80
CA TYR A 448 -2.48 -11.58 -20.02
C TYR A 448 -3.90 -12.12 -19.79
N VAL A 449 -4.82 -11.30 -19.29
CA VAL A 449 -6.19 -11.75 -18.94
C VAL A 449 -7.05 -12.09 -20.16
N LEU A 450 -6.71 -11.58 -21.34
CA LEU A 450 -7.47 -11.82 -22.58
C LEU A 450 -6.92 -12.99 -23.42
N THR A 451 -5.67 -13.40 -23.20
CA THR A 451 -5.01 -14.39 -24.08
C THR A 451 -4.56 -15.65 -23.37
N ASP A 452 -4.33 -15.62 -22.06
CA ASP A 452 -3.94 -16.82 -21.32
C ASP A 452 -5.13 -17.76 -21.13
N SER A 453 -4.97 -19.01 -21.55
CA SER A 453 -6.04 -20.02 -21.51
C SER A 453 -6.43 -20.46 -20.10
N ASP A 454 -5.59 -20.18 -19.09
CA ASP A 454 -5.78 -20.63 -17.72
C ASP A 454 -6.44 -19.57 -16.81
N ILE A 455 -6.77 -18.38 -17.33
CA ILE A 455 -7.27 -17.25 -16.53
C ILE A 455 -8.79 -17.14 -16.46
#